data_AF-A0AAE0CIA7-F1
#
_entry.id   AF-A0AAE0CIA7-F1
#
_cell.length_a   1.000
_cell.length_b   1.000
_cell.length_c   1.000
_cell.angle_alpha   90.00
_cell.angle_beta   90.00
_cell.angle_gamma   90.00
#
_symmetry.space_group_name_H-M   'P 1'
#
loop_
_entity.id
_entity.type
_entity.pdbx_description
1 polymer ?
#
loop_
_entity_poly.entity_id
_entity_poly.type
_entity_poly.pdbx_seq_one_letter_code
_entity_poly.pdbx_strand_id
1 'polypeptide(L)'
;MASCFRPLLTVSRPMKFSGGVIHQLLLWEVHHNRPSDEMRFILGTHEVRFSKVEFCLITGLWFRVVPDMSRYVIMDNGQHHRYFGGKGEISSVELRDVLRCGEFQQAYDSVMLCLIYMLNWILMGLDEGVKIPVWQLLLVDDLDAFDAFLWGAHMYSHSIYSFKHAFDGQRE
;
A
#
# COMPACT_ATOMS: atom_id res chain seq x y z
N MET A 1 11.22 16.22 -8.98
CA MET A 1 10.69 14.95 -8.46
C MET A 1 9.37 14.62 -9.14
N ALA A 2 9.23 13.41 -9.67
CA ALA A 2 7.95 12.90 -10.16
C ALA A 2 7.56 11.75 -9.22
N SER A 3 6.56 11.97 -8.36
CA SER A 3 6.13 10.97 -7.37
C SER A 3 5.72 9.66 -8.02
N CYS A 4 6.10 8.53 -7.41
CA CYS A 4 5.70 7.19 -7.85
C CYS A 4 4.18 6.99 -7.86
N PHE A 5 3.42 7.76 -7.07
CA PHE A 5 1.96 7.72 -7.00
C PHE A 5 1.25 8.67 -7.96
N ARG A 6 2.00 9.39 -8.82
CA ARG A 6 1.41 10.30 -9.80
C ARG A 6 0.25 9.68 -10.61
N PRO A 7 0.32 8.44 -11.12
CA PRO A 7 -0.80 7.83 -11.85
C PRO A 7 -2.10 7.78 -11.01
N LEU A 8 -1.98 7.44 -9.72
CA LEU A 8 -3.10 7.35 -8.79
C LEU A 8 -3.66 8.74 -8.46
N LEU A 9 -2.78 9.73 -8.30
CA LEU A 9 -3.18 11.13 -8.06
C LEU A 9 -3.88 11.77 -9.27
N THR A 10 -3.65 11.25 -10.48
CA THR A 10 -4.28 11.75 -11.71
C THR A 10 -5.66 11.17 -12.02
N VAL A 11 -6.16 10.23 -11.20
CA VAL A 11 -7.50 9.66 -11.39
C VAL A 11 -8.55 10.72 -11.08
N SER A 12 -9.02 11.43 -12.12
CA SER A 12 -9.91 12.59 -11.98
C SER A 12 -11.40 12.22 -11.87
N ARG A 13 -11.76 10.93 -11.93
CA ARG A 13 -13.14 10.47 -11.93
C ARG A 13 -13.51 9.95 -10.55
N PRO A 14 -14.64 10.41 -9.95
CA PRO A 14 -15.11 9.84 -8.71
C PRO A 14 -15.47 8.36 -8.93
N MET A 15 -14.61 7.47 -8.43
CA MET A 15 -14.88 6.04 -8.42
C MET A 15 -15.87 5.72 -7.30
N LYS A 16 -16.95 5.00 -7.63
CA LYS A 16 -17.85 4.46 -6.62
C LYS A 16 -17.38 3.06 -6.24
N PHE A 17 -17.02 2.88 -4.98
CA PHE A 17 -16.76 1.54 -4.44
C PHE A 17 -18.09 0.79 -4.30
N SER A 18 -18.10 -0.48 -4.75
CA SER A 18 -19.24 -1.38 -4.60
C SER A 18 -18.77 -2.68 -3.98
N GLY A 19 -18.93 -2.80 -2.65
CA GLY A 19 -18.56 -4.00 -1.91
C GLY A 19 -19.30 -5.25 -2.42
N GLY A 20 -20.56 -5.11 -2.85
CA GLY A 20 -21.34 -6.22 -3.40
C GLY A 20 -20.77 -6.78 -4.70
N VAL A 21 -20.27 -5.91 -5.59
CA VAL A 21 -19.62 -6.34 -6.83
C VAL A 21 -18.30 -7.04 -6.54
N ILE A 22 -17.49 -6.50 -5.62
CA ILE A 22 -16.23 -7.15 -5.21
C ILE A 22 -16.51 -8.51 -4.57
N HIS A 23 -17.49 -8.59 -3.67
CA HIS A 23 -17.88 -9.84 -3.02
C HIS A 23 -18.31 -10.90 -4.04
N GLN A 24 -19.20 -10.55 -4.98
CA GLN A 24 -19.63 -11.47 -6.04
C GLN A 24 -18.48 -11.90 -6.95
N LEU A 25 -17.59 -10.96 -7.29
CA LEU A 25 -16.40 -11.26 -8.09
C LEU A 25 -15.50 -12.28 -7.38
N LEU A 26 -15.23 -12.09 -6.08
CA LEU A 26 -14.41 -13.01 -5.29
C LEU A 26 -15.06 -14.39 -5.14
N LEU A 27 -16.39 -14.49 -5.04
CA LEU A 27 -17.10 -15.78 -5.04
C LEU A 27 -16.99 -16.53 -6.37
N TRP A 28 -16.70 -15.84 -7.47
CA TRP A 28 -16.46 -16.44 -8.78
C TRP A 28 -14.99 -16.74 -9.05
N GLU A 29 -14.13 -16.68 -8.02
CA GLU A 29 -12.73 -17.09 -8.14
C GLU A 29 -12.63 -18.60 -8.42
N VAL A 30 -11.80 -18.95 -9.40
CA VAL A 30 -11.42 -20.33 -9.71
C VAL A 30 -10.09 -20.63 -9.04
N HIS A 31 -10.14 -21.51 -8.04
CA HIS A 31 -8.92 -21.99 -7.39
C HIS A 31 -8.27 -23.11 -8.20
N HIS A 32 -6.97 -23.01 -8.42
CA HIS A 32 -6.14 -24.08 -8.97
C HIS A 32 -5.38 -24.80 -7.85
N ASN A 33 -5.07 -26.09 -8.05
CA ASN A 33 -4.32 -26.92 -7.10
C ASN A 33 -2.87 -26.46 -6.85
N ARG A 34 -2.38 -25.42 -7.54
CA ARG A 34 -1.04 -24.88 -7.36
C ARG A 34 -1.10 -23.47 -6.80
N PRO A 35 -0.21 -23.12 -5.85
CA PRO A 35 -0.06 -21.74 -5.42
C PRO A 35 0.31 -20.89 -6.64
N SER A 36 -0.57 -19.96 -6.96
CA SER A 36 -0.38 -18.96 -8.00
C SER A 36 -0.36 -17.59 -7.34
N ASP A 37 0.50 -16.70 -7.83
CA ASP A 37 0.44 -15.28 -7.47
C ASP A 37 -0.65 -14.55 -8.23
N GLU A 38 -1.46 -15.22 -9.05
CA GLU A 38 -2.58 -14.68 -9.82
C GLU A 38 -3.94 -15.10 -9.24
N MET A 39 -5.00 -14.38 -9.61
CA MET A 39 -6.41 -14.76 -9.40
C MET A 39 -7.10 -14.93 -10.76
N ARG A 40 -8.04 -15.87 -10.84
CA ARG A 40 -8.82 -16.16 -12.06
C ARG A 40 -10.29 -16.18 -11.72
N PHE A 41 -11.12 -15.59 -12.58
CA PHE A 41 -12.55 -15.43 -12.37
C PHE A 41 -13.31 -15.89 -13.59
N ILE A 42 -14.49 -16.47 -13.40
CA ILE A 42 -15.43 -16.75 -14.50
C ILE A 42 -16.45 -15.60 -14.55
N LEU A 43 -16.38 -14.80 -15.60
CA LEU A 43 -17.33 -13.72 -15.87
C LEU A 43 -18.15 -14.07 -17.12
N GLY A 44 -19.39 -14.49 -16.89
CA GLY A 44 -20.25 -15.02 -17.97
C GLY A 44 -19.64 -16.29 -18.57
N THR A 45 -19.22 -16.23 -19.83
CA THR A 45 -18.57 -17.34 -20.55
C THR A 45 -17.05 -17.19 -20.65
N HIS A 46 -16.47 -16.15 -20.04
CA HIS A 46 -15.05 -15.84 -20.18
C HIS A 46 -14.30 -16.06 -18.88
N GLU A 47 -13.15 -16.71 -18.97
CA GLU A 47 -12.17 -16.72 -17.89
C GLU A 47 -11.35 -15.42 -17.97
N VAL A 48 -11.33 -14.68 -16.87
CA VAL A 48 -10.58 -13.43 -16.73
C VAL A 48 -9.51 -13.62 -15.67
N ARG A 49 -8.32 -13.09 -15.94
CA ARG A 49 -7.16 -13.19 -15.04
C ARG A 49 -6.83 -11.81 -14.45
N PHE A 50 -6.50 -11.81 -13.16
CA PHE A 50 -5.88 -10.70 -12.47
C PHE A 50 -4.49 -11.13 -11.98
N SER A 51 -3.46 -10.63 -12.64
CA SER A 51 -2.04 -10.86 -12.33
C SER A 51 -1.32 -9.54 -12.03
N LYS A 52 0.00 -9.62 -11.80
CA LYS A 52 0.88 -8.44 -11.67
C LYS A 52 0.76 -7.51 -12.86
N VAL A 53 0.56 -8.03 -14.07
CA VAL A 53 0.44 -7.23 -15.30
C VAL A 53 -0.79 -6.33 -15.24
N GLU A 54 -1.96 -6.89 -14.94
CA GLU A 54 -3.19 -6.12 -14.82
C GLU A 54 -3.10 -5.13 -13.65
N PHE A 55 -2.46 -5.52 -12.54
CA PHE A 55 -2.20 -4.62 -11.42
C PHE A 55 -1.32 -3.42 -11.81
N CYS A 56 -0.21 -3.64 -12.53
CA CYS A 56 0.63 -2.56 -13.07
C CYS A 56 -0.18 -1.60 -13.93
N LEU A 57 -1.01 -2.15 -14.82
CA LEU A 57 -1.79 -1.36 -15.78
C LEU A 57 -2.82 -0.47 -15.07
N ILE A 58 -3.44 -0.98 -14.02
CA ILE A 58 -4.46 -0.24 -13.25
C ILE A 58 -3.80 0.83 -12.36
N THR A 59 -2.75 0.47 -11.63
CA THR A 59 -2.15 1.34 -10.62
C THR A 59 -1.08 2.28 -11.19
N GLY A 60 -0.53 1.95 -12.36
CA GLY A 60 0.66 2.61 -12.91
C GLY A 60 1.93 2.35 -12.11
N LEU A 61 1.90 1.47 -11.10
CA LEU A 61 3.04 1.13 -10.26
C LEU A 61 3.90 0.07 -10.93
N TRP A 62 5.22 0.28 -10.84
CA TRP A 62 6.19 -0.57 -11.50
C TRP A 62 6.71 -1.66 -10.55
N PHE A 63 7.06 -2.81 -11.12
CA PHE A 63 7.70 -3.94 -10.44
C PHE A 63 9.18 -4.00 -10.85
N ARG A 64 9.95 -2.93 -10.58
CA ARG A 64 11.39 -2.79 -10.89
C ARG A 64 12.29 -3.58 -9.91
N VAL A 65 13.60 -3.26 -9.85
CA VAL A 65 14.59 -3.84 -8.92
C VAL A 65 14.52 -3.14 -7.55
N VAL A 66 14.58 -3.89 -6.45
CA VAL A 66 14.59 -3.37 -5.07
C VAL A 66 15.89 -2.59 -4.83
N PRO A 67 15.87 -1.34 -4.35
CA PRO A 67 17.07 -0.68 -3.87
C PRO A 67 17.63 -1.43 -2.64
N ASP A 68 18.94 -1.44 -2.45
CA ASP A 68 19.57 -2.09 -1.30
C ASP A 68 19.08 -1.47 0.03
N MET A 69 18.13 -2.16 0.69
CA MET A 69 17.47 -1.68 1.90
C MET A 69 18.38 -1.70 3.13
N SER A 70 19.54 -2.38 3.06
CA SER A 70 20.50 -2.46 4.18
C SER A 70 21.15 -1.12 4.53
N ARG A 71 20.98 -0.11 3.66
CA ARG A 71 21.51 1.24 3.81
C ARG A 71 20.63 2.15 4.65
N TYR A 72 19.35 1.82 4.85
CA TYR A 72 18.43 2.63 5.65
C TYR A 72 18.50 2.19 7.12
N VAL A 73 19.31 2.90 7.89
CA VAL A 73 19.47 2.71 9.34
C VAL A 73 18.63 3.77 10.05
N ILE A 74 18.06 3.43 11.22
CA ILE A 74 17.42 4.41 12.09
C ILE A 74 18.45 5.47 12.45
N MET A 75 18.30 6.68 11.92
CA MET A 75 19.11 7.82 12.32
C MET A 75 18.44 8.51 13.51
N ASP A 76 19.23 8.87 14.52
CA ASP A 76 18.74 9.56 15.74
C ASP A 76 18.10 10.93 15.44
N ASN A 77 18.29 11.49 14.24
CA ASN A 77 17.71 12.75 13.79
C ASN A 77 16.63 12.60 12.67
N GLY A 78 16.29 11.37 12.28
CA GLY A 78 15.25 11.10 11.27
C GLY A 78 13.87 11.56 11.73
N GLN A 79 12.92 11.73 10.80
CA GLN A 79 11.56 12.18 11.15
C GLN A 79 10.89 11.26 12.15
N HIS A 80 11.20 9.98 12.03
CA HIS A 80 10.78 8.96 12.97
C HIS A 80 11.11 9.32 14.43
N HIS A 81 12.33 9.81 14.69
CA HIS A 81 12.73 10.25 16.02
C HIS A 81 12.06 11.59 16.40
N ARG A 82 11.99 12.54 15.46
CA ARG A 82 11.45 13.89 15.69
C ARG A 82 9.96 13.91 16.06
N TYR A 83 9.14 13.09 15.40
CA TYR A 83 7.69 13.11 15.59
C TYR A 83 7.16 11.96 16.44
N PHE A 84 7.91 10.87 16.56
CA PHE A 84 7.44 9.65 17.21
C PHE A 84 8.40 9.11 18.27
N GLY A 85 9.46 9.84 18.61
CA GLY A 85 10.37 9.49 19.70
C GLY A 85 11.12 8.19 19.49
N GLY A 86 11.27 7.72 18.24
CA GLY A 86 12.04 6.52 17.93
C GLY A 86 11.31 5.19 18.20
N LYS A 87 9.98 5.17 18.29
CA LYS A 87 9.19 3.95 18.55
C LYS A 87 9.31 2.90 17.44
N GLY A 88 9.36 1.61 17.78
CA GLY A 88 9.47 0.53 16.78
C GLY A 88 8.30 0.38 15.80
N GLU A 89 7.13 0.94 16.13
CA GLU A 89 5.90 0.88 15.34
C GLU A 89 5.02 2.10 15.65
N ILE A 90 4.26 2.58 14.67
CA ILE A 90 3.37 3.74 14.84
C ILE A 90 1.92 3.36 14.54
N SER A 91 0.99 3.81 15.38
CA SER A 91 -0.44 3.63 15.15
C SER A 91 -1.03 4.64 14.14
N SER A 92 -2.16 4.28 13.53
CA SER A 92 -2.96 5.19 12.69
C SER A 92 -3.33 6.49 13.39
N VAL A 93 -3.66 6.41 14.69
CA VAL A 93 -4.06 7.55 15.52
C VAL A 93 -2.90 8.52 15.69
N GLU A 94 -1.73 8.03 16.10
CA GLU A 94 -0.54 8.87 16.31
C GLU A 94 -0.14 9.62 15.03
N LEU A 95 -0.14 8.94 13.87
CA LEU A 95 0.17 9.60 12.60
C LEU A 95 -0.85 10.70 12.27
N ARG A 96 -2.14 10.43 12.46
CA ARG A 96 -3.20 11.42 12.20
C ARG A 96 -3.12 12.60 13.14
N ASP A 97 -2.78 12.38 14.40
CA ASP A 97 -2.65 13.45 15.38
C ASP A 97 -1.49 14.38 15.01
N VAL A 98 -0.34 13.82 14.62
CA VAL A 98 0.78 14.63 14.10
C VAL A 98 0.37 15.42 12.84
N LEU A 99 -0.31 14.77 11.90
CA LEU A 99 -0.79 15.43 10.67
C LEU A 99 -1.81 16.55 10.97
N ARG A 100 -2.65 16.40 11.99
CA ARG A 100 -3.65 17.39 12.40
C ARG A 100 -3.05 18.56 13.18
N CYS A 101 -2.05 18.31 14.03
CA CYS A 101 -1.36 19.36 14.77
C CYS A 101 -0.69 20.35 13.82
N GLY A 102 -0.12 19.87 12.71
CA GLY A 102 0.43 20.73 11.66
C GLY A 102 1.72 21.47 12.05
N GLU A 103 2.28 21.19 13.22
CA GLU A 103 3.51 21.79 13.73
C GLU A 103 4.75 21.10 13.16
N PHE A 104 4.95 21.24 11.84
CA PHE A 104 6.07 20.64 11.14
C PHE A 104 7.32 21.52 11.23
N GLN A 105 8.46 20.91 11.56
CA GLN A 105 9.75 21.58 11.62
C GLN A 105 10.34 21.86 10.24
N GLN A 106 10.02 21.04 9.24
CA GLN A 106 10.49 21.20 7.86
C GLN A 106 9.32 21.16 6.87
N ALA A 107 9.48 21.86 5.74
CA ALA A 107 8.44 21.98 4.72
C ALA A 107 7.99 20.62 4.14
N TYR A 108 8.91 19.66 4.01
CA TYR A 108 8.65 18.35 3.41
C TYR A 108 8.15 17.30 4.42
N ASP A 109 8.24 17.53 5.72
CA ASP A 109 7.81 16.56 6.74
C ASP A 109 6.31 16.24 6.57
N SER A 110 5.50 17.27 6.30
CA SER A 110 4.06 17.13 6.02
C SER A 110 3.78 16.21 4.81
N VAL A 111 4.57 16.33 3.74
CA VAL A 111 4.41 15.55 2.51
C VAL A 111 4.76 14.11 2.76
N MET A 112 5.86 13.84 3.45
CA MET A 112 6.33 12.50 3.77
C MET A 112 5.33 11.75 4.66
N LEU A 113 4.84 12.38 5.73
CA LEU A 113 3.82 11.80 6.59
C LEU A 113 2.49 11.56 5.85
N CYS A 114 2.11 12.47 4.94
CA CYS A 114 0.97 12.25 4.05
C CYS A 114 1.19 11.05 3.12
N LEU A 115 2.38 10.87 2.56
CA LEU A 115 2.68 9.72 1.70
C LEU A 115 2.54 8.40 2.45
N ILE A 116 3.01 8.33 3.69
CA ILE A 116 2.85 7.13 4.54
C ILE A 116 1.38 6.88 4.85
N TYR A 117 0.62 7.93 5.18
CA TYR A 117 -0.81 7.81 5.42
C TYR A 117 -1.55 7.28 4.19
N MET A 118 -1.29 7.88 3.01
CA MET A 118 -1.89 7.43 1.76
C MET A 118 -1.51 5.99 1.44
N LEU A 119 -0.23 5.63 1.56
CA LEU A 119 0.26 4.28 1.31
C LEU A 119 -0.48 3.23 2.16
N ASN A 120 -0.58 3.44 3.48
CA ASN A 120 -1.13 2.45 4.39
C ASN A 120 -2.66 2.34 4.32
N TRP A 121 -3.38 3.46 4.41
CA TRP A 121 -4.85 3.42 4.53
C TRP A 121 -5.60 3.60 3.22
N ILE A 122 -5.04 4.34 2.26
CA ILE A 122 -5.72 4.56 0.97
C ILE A 122 -5.34 3.48 -0.03
N LEU A 123 -4.04 3.18 -0.14
CA LEU A 123 -3.53 2.29 -1.18
C LEU A 123 -3.54 0.82 -0.77
N MET A 124 -3.09 0.50 0.45
CA MET A 124 -3.12 -0.87 0.97
C MET A 124 -4.42 -1.24 1.68
N GLY A 125 -5.25 -0.24 2.02
CA GLY A 125 -6.54 -0.46 2.69
C GLY A 125 -6.39 -1.14 4.05
N LEU A 126 -5.30 -0.84 4.77
CA LEU A 126 -5.04 -1.42 6.08
C LEU A 126 -6.11 -1.01 7.10
N ASP A 127 -6.42 -1.93 8.03
CA ASP A 127 -7.25 -1.61 9.18
C ASP A 127 -6.55 -0.56 10.07
N GLU A 128 -7.32 0.26 10.77
CA GLU A 128 -6.78 1.27 11.70
C GLU A 128 -5.96 0.66 12.84
N GLY A 129 -6.22 -0.60 13.19
CA GLY A 129 -5.46 -1.35 14.19
C GLY A 129 -4.09 -1.84 13.70
N VAL A 130 -3.83 -1.83 12.38
CA VAL A 130 -2.52 -2.20 11.83
C VAL A 130 -1.54 -1.06 12.07
N LYS A 131 -0.41 -1.40 12.67
CA LYS A 131 0.67 -0.43 12.90
C LYS A 131 1.59 -0.34 11.70
N ILE A 132 2.11 0.86 11.46
CA ILE A 132 3.09 1.12 10.41
C ILE A 132 4.44 0.58 10.87
N PRO A 133 5.09 -0.27 10.05
CA PRO A 133 6.42 -0.76 10.37
C PRO A 133 7.48 0.34 10.16
N VAL A 134 8.49 0.36 11.03
CA VAL A 134 9.51 1.43 11.03
C VAL A 134 10.26 1.60 9.71
N TRP A 135 10.49 0.53 8.95
CA TRP A 135 11.19 0.63 7.68
C TRP A 135 10.48 1.55 6.67
N GLN A 136 9.15 1.71 6.72
CA GLN A 136 8.44 2.64 5.84
C GLN A 136 8.72 4.10 6.21
N LEU A 137 8.88 4.39 7.51
CA LEU A 137 9.23 5.71 8.03
C LEU A 137 10.67 6.06 7.71
N LEU A 138 11.57 5.08 7.76
CA LEU A 138 12.96 5.28 7.34
C LEU A 138 13.09 5.48 5.84
N LEU A 139 12.27 4.77 5.06
CA LEU A 139 12.26 4.89 3.61
C LEU A 139 11.73 6.25 3.16
N VAL A 140 10.72 6.81 3.83
CA VAL A 140 10.15 8.11 3.42
C VAL A 140 11.09 9.29 3.68
N ASP A 141 12.02 9.17 4.64
CA ASP A 141 13.05 10.18 4.90
C ASP A 141 13.96 10.39 3.66
N ASP A 142 14.06 9.39 2.77
CA ASP A 142 14.71 9.47 1.46
C ASP A 142 13.64 9.32 0.35
N LEU A 143 13.10 10.45 -0.13
CA LEU A 143 12.05 10.43 -1.16
C LEU A 143 12.49 9.79 -2.48
N ASP A 144 13.78 9.88 -2.84
CA ASP A 144 14.27 9.26 -4.07
C ASP A 144 14.29 7.72 -3.91
N ALA A 145 14.67 7.23 -2.73
CA ALA A 145 14.55 5.82 -2.37
C ALA A 145 13.10 5.35 -2.30
N PHE A 146 12.23 6.16 -1.70
CA PHE A 146 10.80 5.91 -1.61
C PHE A 146 10.17 5.78 -3.00
N ASP A 147 10.46 6.71 -3.90
CA ASP A 147 9.96 6.68 -5.29
C ASP A 147 10.56 5.51 -6.09
N ALA A 148 11.78 5.07 -5.76
CA ALA A 148 12.43 3.91 -6.37
C ALA A 148 11.96 2.55 -5.82
N PHE A 149 11.28 2.52 -4.67
CA PHE A 149 10.83 1.29 -4.03
C PHE A 149 9.74 0.56 -4.84
N LEU A 150 9.66 -0.76 -4.67
CA LEU A 150 8.72 -1.61 -5.41
C LEU A 150 7.32 -1.61 -4.81
N TRP A 151 6.72 -0.43 -4.69
CA TRP A 151 5.35 -0.30 -4.18
C TRP A 151 4.37 -1.18 -4.95
N GLY A 152 4.57 -1.35 -6.27
CA GLY A 152 3.76 -2.27 -7.08
C GLY A 152 3.81 -3.71 -6.57
N ALA A 153 5.00 -4.25 -6.32
CA ALA A 153 5.16 -5.62 -5.82
C ALA A 153 4.65 -5.77 -4.38
N HIS A 154 4.99 -4.81 -3.51
CA HIS A 154 4.57 -4.84 -2.11
C HIS A 154 3.04 -4.79 -1.97
N MET A 155 2.40 -3.83 -2.66
CA MET A 155 0.95 -3.70 -2.65
C MET A 155 0.26 -4.89 -3.31
N TYR A 156 0.79 -5.41 -4.42
CA TYR A 156 0.21 -6.58 -5.09
C TYR A 156 0.19 -7.80 -4.19
N SER A 157 1.30 -8.11 -3.52
CA SER A 157 1.37 -9.21 -2.56
C SER A 157 0.35 -9.05 -1.44
N HIS A 158 0.19 -7.83 -0.91
CA HIS A 158 -0.81 -7.52 0.10
C HIS A 158 -2.23 -7.73 -0.44
N SER A 159 -2.57 -7.16 -1.59
CA SER A 159 -3.90 -7.28 -2.21
C SER A 159 -4.28 -8.73 -2.49
N ILE A 160 -3.39 -9.52 -3.12
CA ILE A 160 -3.66 -10.93 -3.43
C ILE A 160 -3.85 -11.73 -2.15
N TYR A 161 -3.03 -11.49 -1.12
CA TYR A 161 -3.18 -12.14 0.17
C TYR A 161 -4.55 -11.82 0.78
N SER A 162 -4.92 -10.54 0.87
CA SER A 162 -6.20 -10.11 1.43
C SER A 162 -7.39 -10.68 0.66
N PHE A 163 -7.35 -10.70 -0.66
CA PHE A 163 -8.45 -11.22 -1.47
C PHE A 163 -8.62 -12.75 -1.32
N LYS A 164 -7.51 -13.51 -1.32
CA LYS A 164 -7.57 -14.96 -1.18
C LYS A 164 -8.06 -15.42 0.19
N HIS A 165 -7.77 -14.64 1.24
CA HIS A 165 -8.17 -14.95 2.60
C HIS A 165 -9.47 -14.25 3.03
N ALA A 166 -10.13 -13.51 2.11
CA ALA A 166 -11.33 -12.74 2.43
C ALA A 166 -12.48 -13.61 2.98
N PHE A 167 -12.50 -14.91 2.65
CA PHE A 167 -13.55 -15.86 3.04
C PHE A 167 -13.08 -17.00 3.94
N ASP A 168 -11.82 -17.00 4.39
CA ASP A 168 -11.29 -18.10 5.20
C ASP A 168 -11.96 -18.22 6.58
N GLY A 169 -12.72 -17.21 7.01
CA GLY A 169 -13.54 -17.20 8.22
C GLY A 169 -15.05 -17.41 8.02
N GLN A 170 -15.55 -17.65 6.79
CA GLN A 170 -16.99 -17.78 6.50
C GLN A 170 -17.42 -19.18 6.04
N ARG A 171 -16.59 -20.20 6.22
CA ARG A 171 -16.97 -21.61 6.00
C ARG A 171 -17.65 -22.18 7.24
N GLU A 172 -18.89 -21.78 7.49
CA GLU A 172 -19.83 -22.47 8.40
C GLU A 172 -21.13 -22.79 7.67
#